data_AF-A0A367RNL9-F1
#
_entry.id   AF-A0A367RNL9-F1
#
_cell.length_a   1.000
_cell.length_b   1.000
_cell.length_c   1.000
_cell.angle_alpha   90.00
_cell.angle_beta   90.00
_cell.angle_gamma   90.00
#
_symmetry.space_group_name_H-M   'P 1'
#
loop_
_entity.id
_entity.type
_entity.pdbx_description
1 polymer ?
#
loop_
_entity_poly.entity_id
_entity_poly.type
_entity_poly.pdbx_seq_one_letter_code
_entity_poly.pdbx_strand_id
1 'polypeptide(L)'
;MFGFDGSTKAIVSFLEQIRDNKEGDKLTHKEVRAYARLILNLLPNLQVDDEEQIKVLLAAISSAGLPHYDRSFAAEQILKLLEEQKQRKLNCPDGF
;
A
#
# COMPACT_ATOMS: atom_id res chain seq x y z
N MET A 1 -12.43 -17.40 9.00
CA MET A 1 -13.62 -16.71 8.44
C MET A 1 -13.17 -16.02 7.16
N PHE A 2 -13.61 -16.52 6.01
CA PHE A 2 -13.16 -16.05 4.68
C PHE A 2 -13.97 -14.82 4.27
N GLY A 3 -13.30 -13.68 4.15
CA GLY A 3 -13.91 -12.49 3.56
C GLY A 3 -12.94 -11.32 3.59
N PHE A 4 -11.98 -11.27 2.66
CA PHE A 4 -11.39 -10.02 2.15
C PHE A 4 -10.29 -10.22 1.06
N ASP A 5 -10.40 -11.23 0.19
CA ASP A 5 -9.43 -11.43 -0.90
C ASP A 5 -9.54 -10.33 -1.99
N GLY A 6 -10.74 -9.82 -2.25
CA GLY A 6 -10.98 -8.81 -3.31
C GLY A 6 -10.45 -7.40 -3.02
N SER A 7 -10.65 -6.87 -1.80
CA SER A 7 -10.21 -5.51 -1.45
C SER A 7 -8.68 -5.43 -1.35
N THR A 8 -8.05 -6.44 -0.77
CA THR A 8 -6.60 -6.51 -0.61
C THR A 8 -5.92 -6.56 -1.98
N LYS A 9 -6.45 -7.37 -2.91
CA LYS A 9 -5.97 -7.40 -4.31
C LYS A 9 -6.08 -6.05 -5.01
N ALA A 10 -7.19 -5.34 -4.82
CA ALA A 10 -7.36 -4.01 -5.41
C ALA A 10 -6.36 -3.00 -4.85
N ILE A 11 -6.11 -3.03 -3.53
CA ILE A 11 -5.15 -2.13 -2.88
C ILE A 11 -3.72 -2.43 -3.32
N VAL A 12 -3.34 -3.70 -3.40
CA VAL A 12 -2.05 -4.12 -3.94
C VAL A 12 -1.89 -3.60 -5.37
N SER A 13 -2.91 -3.76 -6.22
CA SER A 13 -2.87 -3.25 -7.60
C SER A 13 -2.68 -1.72 -7.66
N PHE A 14 -3.35 -0.95 -6.80
CA PHE A 14 -3.13 0.50 -6.75
C PHE A 14 -1.71 0.86 -6.29
N LEU A 15 -1.17 0.16 -5.29
CA LEU A 15 0.20 0.37 -4.82
C LEU A 15 1.22 0.00 -5.90
N GLU A 16 1.00 -1.06 -6.68
CA GLU A 16 1.83 -1.42 -7.82
C GLU A 16 1.82 -0.34 -8.91
N GLN A 17 0.64 0.22 -9.23
CA GLN A 17 0.54 1.34 -10.17
C GLN A 17 1.31 2.58 -9.68
N ILE A 18 1.27 2.88 -8.38
CA ILE A 18 2.04 4.00 -7.80
C ILE A 18 3.55 3.68 -7.83
N ARG A 19 3.96 2.46 -7.49
CA ARG A 19 5.35 1.98 -7.57
C ARG A 19 5.92 2.13 -8.98
N ASP A 20 5.11 1.82 -10.00
CA ASP A 20 5.53 1.81 -11.40
C ASP A 20 5.42 3.18 -12.09
N ASN A 21 5.09 4.23 -11.33
CA ASN A 21 4.91 5.62 -11.78
C ASN A 21 6.08 6.53 -11.33
N LYS A 22 7.32 6.06 -11.46
CA LYS A 22 8.54 6.77 -10.99
C LYS A 22 8.74 8.12 -11.68
N GLU A 23 8.47 8.18 -12.97
CA GLU A 23 8.63 9.37 -13.81
C GLU A 23 7.36 10.24 -13.86
N GLY A 24 6.23 9.77 -13.30
CA GLY A 24 4.96 10.51 -13.32
C GLY A 24 4.21 10.49 -14.65
N ASP A 25 4.56 9.56 -15.54
CA ASP A 25 4.01 9.42 -16.90
C ASP A 25 2.65 8.72 -16.95
N LYS A 26 2.31 7.91 -15.94
CA LYS A 26 1.09 7.09 -15.90
C LYS A 26 0.00 7.65 -14.99
N LEU A 27 0.41 8.21 -13.85
CA LEU A 27 -0.51 8.81 -12.88
C LEU A 27 -0.02 10.20 -12.50
N THR A 28 -0.95 11.15 -12.47
CA THR A 28 -0.68 12.50 -11.98
C THR A 28 -0.47 12.53 -10.48
N HIS A 29 0.19 13.57 -9.97
CA HIS A 29 0.27 13.83 -8.52
C HIS A 29 -1.10 13.87 -7.83
N LYS A 30 -2.17 14.28 -8.52
CA LYS A 30 -3.51 14.31 -7.93
C LYS A 30 -4.07 12.90 -7.75
N GLU A 31 -3.91 12.05 -8.75
CA GLU A 31 -4.37 10.65 -8.71
C GLU A 31 -3.61 9.84 -7.67
N VAL A 32 -2.27 9.92 -7.65
CA VAL A 32 -1.46 9.22 -6.65
C VAL A 32 -1.86 9.61 -5.23
N ARG A 33 -2.04 10.92 -4.96
CA ARG A 33 -2.49 11.39 -3.65
C ARG A 33 -3.92 10.95 -3.32
N ALA A 34 -4.80 10.89 -4.31
CA ALA A 34 -6.17 10.41 -4.11
C ALA A 34 -6.18 8.93 -3.73
N TYR A 35 -5.48 8.08 -4.47
CA TYR A 35 -5.35 6.66 -4.14
C TYR A 35 -4.78 6.44 -2.75
N ALA A 36 -3.69 7.11 -2.39
CA ALA A 36 -3.10 6.96 -1.07
C ALA A 36 -4.08 7.32 0.07
N ARG A 37 -4.88 8.39 -0.07
CA ARG A 37 -5.90 8.75 0.93
C ARG A 37 -7.03 7.73 1.01
N LEU A 38 -7.47 7.21 -0.14
CA LEU A 38 -8.51 6.17 -0.17
C LEU A 38 -8.02 4.90 0.54
N ILE A 39 -6.79 4.46 0.25
CA ILE A 39 -6.18 3.30 0.91
C ILE A 39 -6.02 3.56 2.41
N LEU A 40 -5.54 4.75 2.82
CA LEU A 40 -5.37 5.11 4.22
C LEU A 40 -6.68 5.00 5.02
N ASN A 41 -7.80 5.41 4.44
CA ASN A 41 -9.12 5.30 5.06
C ASN A 41 -9.64 3.85 5.14
N LEU A 42 -9.18 2.97 4.26
CA LEU A 42 -9.58 1.56 4.21
C LEU A 42 -8.67 0.67 5.06
N LEU A 43 -7.45 1.11 5.36
CA LEU A 43 -6.42 0.34 6.05
C LEU A 43 -6.88 -0.33 7.35
N PRO A 44 -7.64 0.32 8.25
CA PRO A 44 -8.09 -0.32 9.50
C PRO A 44 -8.98 -1.55 9.28
N ASN A 45 -9.61 -1.66 8.10
CA ASN A 45 -10.48 -2.79 7.76
C ASN A 45 -9.72 -3.99 7.19
N LEU A 46 -8.41 -3.86 6.93
CA LEU A 46 -7.63 -4.89 6.22
C LEU A 46 -6.88 -5.84 7.15
N GLN A 47 -6.84 -5.57 8.45
CA GLN A 47 -6.12 -6.40 9.44
C GLN A 47 -4.67 -6.72 8.99
N VAL A 48 -3.95 -5.67 8.57
CA VAL A 48 -2.56 -5.78 8.15
C VAL A 48 -1.62 -5.74 9.35
N ASP A 49 -0.51 -6.44 9.23
CA ASP A 49 0.60 -6.26 10.18
C ASP A 49 1.24 -4.88 9.91
N ASP A 50 2.00 -4.36 10.87
CA ASP A 50 2.76 -3.10 10.70
C ASP A 50 1.89 -1.90 10.28
N GLU A 51 0.61 -1.90 10.68
CA GLU A 51 -0.41 -0.91 10.28
C GLU A 51 0.08 0.54 10.43
N GLU A 52 0.71 0.88 11.55
CA GLU A 52 1.24 2.23 11.80
C GLU A 52 2.34 2.64 10.80
N GLN A 53 3.22 1.71 10.40
CA GLN A 53 4.23 1.99 9.38
C GLN A 53 3.57 2.24 8.02
N ILE A 54 2.59 1.41 7.66
CA ILE A 54 1.84 1.56 6.41
C ILE A 54 1.06 2.89 6.40
N LYS A 55 0.45 3.29 7.53
CA LYS A 55 -0.20 4.60 7.68
C LYS A 55 0.75 5.76 7.40
N VAL A 56 1.94 5.75 8.00
CA VAL A 56 2.95 6.80 7.81
C VAL A 56 3.36 6.90 6.35
N LEU A 57 3.61 5.76 5.69
CA LEU A 57 3.98 5.73 4.27
C LEU A 57 2.84 6.22 3.36
N LEU A 58 1.60 5.81 3.60
CA LEU A 58 0.44 6.30 2.85
C LEU A 58 0.21 7.80 3.07
N ALA A 59 0.36 8.28 4.30
CA ALA A 59 0.30 9.70 4.61
C ALA A 59 1.38 10.49 3.84
N ALA A 60 2.61 9.98 3.81
CA ALA A 60 3.70 10.56 3.02
C ALA A 60 3.35 10.59 1.52
N ILE A 61 2.83 9.50 0.95
CA ILE A 61 2.41 9.46 -0.46
C ILE A 61 1.31 10.49 -0.74
N SER A 62 0.37 10.67 0.19
CA SER A 62 -0.73 11.63 0.04
C SER A 62 -0.33 13.10 0.18
N SER A 63 0.85 13.38 0.72
CA SER A 63 1.32 14.74 0.98
C SER A 63 1.68 15.50 -0.31
N ALA A 64 1.60 16.83 -0.25
CA ALA A 64 2.07 17.71 -1.32
C ALA A 64 3.59 17.88 -1.26
N GLY A 65 4.23 18.14 -2.40
CA GLY A 65 5.65 18.52 -2.45
C GLY A 65 6.65 17.38 -2.63
N LEU A 66 6.29 16.12 -2.35
CA LEU A 66 7.17 15.01 -2.74
C LEU A 66 7.24 14.90 -4.28
N PRO A 67 8.32 14.35 -4.86
CA PRO A 67 8.40 13.92 -6.25
C PRO A 67 7.75 12.55 -6.48
N HIS A 68 7.55 12.17 -7.75
CA HIS A 68 6.98 10.88 -8.14
C HIS A 68 7.87 9.70 -7.69
N TYR A 69 9.18 9.82 -7.87
CA TYR A 69 10.17 8.83 -7.42
C TYR A 69 10.00 8.44 -5.93
N ASP A 70 9.93 9.42 -5.02
CA ASP A 70 9.80 9.14 -3.58
C ASP A 70 8.47 8.45 -3.24
N ARG A 71 7.40 8.78 -3.97
CA ARG A 71 6.11 8.10 -3.80
C ARG A 71 6.14 6.67 -4.29
N SER A 72 6.80 6.42 -5.41
CA SER A 72 7.02 5.08 -5.92
C SER A 72 7.85 4.25 -4.95
N PHE A 73 8.89 4.85 -4.34
CA PHE A 73 9.67 4.19 -3.29
C PHE A 73 8.81 3.85 -2.07
N ALA A 74 8.02 4.80 -1.55
CA ALA A 74 7.14 4.55 -0.41
C ALA A 74 6.11 3.44 -0.70
N ALA A 75 5.53 3.41 -1.92
CA ALA A 75 4.63 2.35 -2.35
C ALA A 75 5.33 0.99 -2.42
N GLU A 76 6.60 0.94 -2.87
CA GLU A 76 7.42 -0.27 -2.86
C GLU A 76 7.62 -0.82 -1.45
N GLN A 77 7.88 0.05 -0.46
CA GLN A 77 8.05 -0.37 0.93
C GLN A 77 6.76 -0.95 1.52
N ILE A 78 5.59 -0.34 1.23
CA ILE A 78 4.29 -0.88 1.65
C ILE A 78 4.08 -2.28 1.05
N LEU A 79 4.36 -2.46 -0.24
CA LEU A 79 4.22 -3.76 -0.90
C LEU A 79 5.11 -4.84 -0.26
N LYS A 80 6.34 -4.49 0.14
CA LYS A 80 7.23 -5.41 0.86
C LYS A 80 6.65 -5.85 2.20
N LEU A 81 6.14 -4.92 3.01
CA LEU A 81 5.50 -5.24 4.30
C LEU A 81 4.31 -6.20 4.12
N LEU A 82 3.47 -5.95 3.11
CA LEU A 82 2.33 -6.81 2.82
C LEU A 82 2.75 -8.21 2.34
N GLU A 83 3.81 -8.30 1.54
CA GLU A 83 4.35 -9.58 1.07
C GLU A 83 5.01 -10.37 2.21
N GLU A 84 5.75 -9.71 3.11
CA GLU A 84 6.31 -10.33 4.31
C GLU A 84 5.20 -10.90 5.21
N GLN A 85 4.12 -10.15 5.45
CA GLN A 85 2.95 -10.66 6.19
C GLN A 85 2.37 -11.91 5.53
N LYS A 86 2.22 -11.90 4.20
CA LYS A 86 1.71 -13.05 3.45
C LYS A 86 2.62 -14.27 3.58
N GLN A 87 3.94 -14.08 3.52
CA GLN A 87 4.92 -15.14 3.71
C GLN A 87 4.91 -15.69 5.14
N ARG A 88 4.76 -14.84 6.16
CA ARG A 88 4.58 -15.27 7.56
C ARG A 88 3.35 -16.16 7.72
N LYS A 89 2.21 -15.79 7.11
CA LYS A 89 0.97 -16.60 7.12
C LYS A 89 1.12 -17.92 6.37
N LEU A 90 1.92 -17.98 5.30
CA LEU A 90 2.20 -19.23 4.57
C LEU A 90 3.11 -20.18 5.35
N ASN A 91 4.12 -19.64 6.04
CA ASN A 91 5.13 -20.43 6.76
C ASN A 91 4.66 -20.86 8.16
N CYS A 92 3.65 -20.19 8.73
CA CYS A 92 2.96 -20.57 9.96
C CYS A 92 1.45 -20.48 9.73
N PRO A 93 0.84 -21.49 9.05
CA PRO A 93 -0.58 -21.49 8.74
C PRO A 93 -1.45 -21.49 10.00
N ASP A 94 -0.91 -21.98 11.12
CA ASP A 94 -1.49 -21.93 12.45
C ASP A 94 -0.40 -21.48 13.44
N GLY A 95 -0.51 -20.26 13.96
CA GLY A 95 0.40 -19.71 14.96
C GLY A 95 -0.32 -19.43 16.28
N PHE A 96 -0.54 -20.48 17.07
CA PHE A 96 -1.14 -20.55 18.42
C PHE A 96 -2.61 -20.12 18.58
#